data_AF-A0A8S0Y710-F1
#
_entry.id   AF-A0A8S0Y710-F1
#
_cell.length_a   1.000
_cell.length_b   1.000
_cell.length_c   1.000
_cell.angle_alpha   90.00
_cell.angle_beta   90.00
_cell.angle_gamma   90.00
#
_symmetry.space_group_name_H-M   'P 1'
#
loop_
_entity.id
_entity.type
_entity.pdbx_description
1 polymer ?
#
loop_
_entity_poly.entity_id
_entity_poly.type
_entity_poly.pdbx_seq_one_letter_code
_entity_poly.pdbx_strand_id
1 'polypeptide(L)'
;MLRNSQLAASGNYEQEAHDGMLFIITHQTYELWFKQILHELFSALELFSAIPLDEKSLQIIAVRLGRIIRRHQVITHQIANFETMTPLDFIDFCNYLIPASGFPSRQFREIELRLCLAHHSSNFSFELLTKRTAPMWKESLGKNRCMNGSMPGWPARRFWNSSTSVSGTVIAGRLKKCWRAMPKLLKNPILSDKGKNRQFAEHESIRQSFACLFDQGLYEQHREQGRF
;
A
#
# COMPACT_ATOMS: atom_id res chain seq x y z
N MET A 1 7.05 14.24 29.31
CA MET A 1 6.19 13.04 29.26
C MET A 1 6.84 11.86 28.52
N LEU A 2 7.47 12.03 27.33
CA LEU A 2 8.06 10.91 26.56
C LEU A 2 9.27 10.19 27.20
N ARG A 3 10.01 10.85 28.10
CA ARG A 3 11.23 10.31 28.73
C ARG A 3 10.96 9.34 29.90
N ASN A 4 9.71 9.23 30.35
CA ASN A 4 9.36 8.44 31.53
C ASN A 4 8.43 7.27 31.17
N SER A 5 8.35 6.91 29.89
CA SER A 5 7.53 5.80 29.39
C SER A 5 8.33 4.53 29.12
N GLN A 6 9.58 4.48 29.55
CA GLN A 6 10.47 3.33 29.41
C GLN A 6 10.51 2.61 30.75
N LEU A 7 9.64 1.62 30.91
CA LEU A 7 9.71 0.69 32.03
C LEU A 7 10.24 -0.62 31.47
N ALA A 8 11.45 -1.00 31.88
CA ALA A 8 11.94 -2.34 31.62
C ALA A 8 10.99 -3.33 32.31
N ALA A 9 10.58 -4.37 31.59
CA ALA A 9 9.59 -5.32 32.10
C ALA A 9 10.12 -6.17 33.27
N SER A 10 11.43 -6.20 33.49
CA SER A 10 12.07 -6.75 34.68
C SER A 10 11.95 -5.76 35.85
N GLY A 11 10.84 -5.79 36.58
CA GLY A 11 10.66 -5.03 37.83
C GLY A 11 11.64 -5.39 38.96
N ASN A 12 12.58 -6.30 38.72
CA ASN A 12 13.66 -6.69 39.62
C ASN A 12 15.00 -6.22 39.02
N TYR A 13 15.59 -5.20 39.64
CA TYR A 13 16.85 -4.55 39.23
C TYR A 13 18.10 -5.45 39.25
N GLU A 14 18.00 -6.71 39.69
CA GLU A 14 19.16 -7.61 39.85
C GLU A 14 19.50 -8.41 38.58
N GLN A 15 18.59 -8.47 37.60
CA GLN A 15 18.81 -9.07 36.27
C GLN A 15 18.07 -8.24 35.20
N GLU A 16 18.34 -6.93 35.14
CA GLU A 16 17.91 -6.13 34.00
C GLU A 16 18.67 -6.59 32.75
N ALA A 17 17.98 -7.25 31.82
CA ALA A 17 18.51 -7.45 30.48
C ALA A 17 18.68 -6.07 29.82
N HIS A 18 19.93 -5.62 29.73
CA HIS A 18 20.32 -4.31 29.21
C HIS A 18 19.66 -3.98 27.86
N ASP A 19 19.59 -4.97 26.97
CA ASP A 19 19.06 -4.81 25.62
C ASP A 19 17.51 -4.73 25.54
N GLY A 20 16.83 -4.99 26.66
CA GLY A 20 15.39 -4.71 26.79
C GLY A 20 15.07 -3.23 26.59
N MET A 21 15.99 -2.32 26.95
CA MET A 21 15.84 -0.89 26.70
C MET A 21 15.89 -0.57 25.20
N LEU A 22 16.82 -1.17 24.45
CA LEU A 22 16.92 -1.02 23.00
C LEU A 22 15.64 -1.50 22.31
N PHE A 23 15.09 -2.63 22.76
CA PHE A 23 13.83 -3.16 22.26
C PHE A 23 12.67 -2.18 22.46
N ILE A 24 12.52 -1.65 23.67
CA ILE A 24 11.45 -0.69 24.02
C ILE A 24 11.58 0.60 23.20
N ILE A 25 12.77 1.21 23.18
CA ILE A 25 12.99 2.48 22.46
C ILE A 25 12.75 2.32 20.96
N THR A 26 13.20 1.20 20.38
CA THR A 26 13.01 0.91 18.96
C THR A 26 11.53 0.81 18.60
N HIS A 27 10.74 0.05 19.39
CA HIS A 27 9.29 -0.07 19.19
C HIS A 27 8.54 1.25 19.44
N GLN A 28 8.90 2.02 20.47
CA GLN A 28 8.31 3.33 20.72
C GLN A 28 8.56 4.29 19.55
N THR A 29 9.76 4.23 18.96
CA THR A 29 10.10 5.03 17.79
C THR A 29 9.28 4.60 16.56
N TYR A 30 9.05 3.30 16.35
CA TYR A 30 8.11 2.82 15.32
C TYR A 30 6.70 3.37 15.52
N GLU A 31 6.15 3.30 16.73
CA GLU A 31 4.81 3.81 17.04
C GLU A 31 4.69 5.33 16.82
N LEU A 32 5.75 6.10 17.07
CA LEU A 32 5.80 7.53 16.75
C LEU A 32 5.79 7.77 15.23
N TRP A 33 6.55 6.99 14.47
CA TRP A 33 6.53 7.09 13.01
C TRP A 33 5.20 6.66 12.42
N PHE A 34 4.57 5.59 12.92
CA PHE A 34 3.24 5.17 12.49
C PHE A 34 2.19 6.25 12.76
N LYS A 35 2.28 6.92 13.92
CA LYS A 35 1.40 8.06 14.21
C LYS A 35 1.56 9.20 13.20
N GLN A 36 2.80 9.52 12.83
CA GLN A 36 3.07 10.54 11.82
C GLN A 36 2.56 10.12 10.43
N ILE A 37 2.76 8.86 10.05
CA ILE A 37 2.27 8.31 8.77
C ILE A 37 0.75 8.38 8.72
N LEU A 38 0.07 7.94 9.79
CA LEU A 38 -1.38 8.04 9.88
C LEU A 38 -1.84 9.49 9.75
N HIS A 39 -1.22 10.44 10.46
CA HIS A 39 -1.58 11.85 10.37
C HIS A 39 -1.50 12.40 8.93
N GLU A 40 -0.42 12.11 8.21
CA GLU A 40 -0.26 12.52 6.81
C GLU A 40 -1.27 11.81 5.89
N LEU A 41 -1.52 10.51 6.12
CA LEU A 41 -2.44 9.70 5.34
C LEU A 41 -3.90 10.16 5.52
N PHE A 42 -4.33 10.44 6.75
CA PHE A 42 -5.63 11.03 7.05
C PHE A 42 -5.84 12.30 6.25
N SER A 43 -4.88 13.22 6.34
CA SER A 43 -5.02 14.52 5.69
C SER A 43 -4.97 14.40 4.16
N ALA A 44 -4.23 13.44 3.60
CA ALA A 44 -4.28 13.15 2.16
C ALA A 44 -5.65 12.58 1.73
N LEU A 45 -6.22 11.66 2.50
CA LEU A 45 -7.53 11.07 2.21
C LEU A 45 -8.66 12.10 2.30
N GLU A 46 -8.61 13.01 3.27
CA GLU A 46 -9.55 14.12 3.38
C GLU A 46 -9.50 15.02 2.14
N LEU A 47 -8.30 15.42 1.70
CA LEU A 47 -8.15 16.20 0.46
C LEU A 47 -8.67 15.46 -0.77
N PHE A 48 -8.46 14.13 -0.85
CA PHE A 48 -9.02 13.32 -1.93
C PHE A 48 -10.55 13.22 -1.90
N SER A 49 -11.16 13.36 -0.71
CA SER A 49 -12.60 13.28 -0.51
C SER A 49 -13.35 14.55 -0.93
N ALA A 50 -12.65 15.70 -0.96
CA ALA A 50 -13.19 16.96 -1.42
C ALA A 50 -13.42 16.92 -2.95
N ILE A 51 -14.66 17.15 -3.37
CA ILE A 51 -15.04 17.23 -4.79
C ILE A 51 -15.60 18.63 -5.04
N PRO A 52 -15.07 19.40 -6.02
CA PRO A 52 -13.99 19.06 -6.95
C PRO A 52 -12.58 19.14 -6.32
N LEU A 53 -11.67 18.30 -6.80
CA LEU A 53 -10.25 18.32 -6.44
C LEU A 53 -9.54 19.45 -7.19
N ASP A 54 -9.02 20.42 -6.46
CA ASP A 54 -8.21 21.51 -6.99
C ASP A 54 -6.74 21.09 -7.21
N GLU A 55 -6.05 21.77 -8.12
CA GLU A 55 -4.66 21.47 -8.48
C GLU A 55 -3.69 21.72 -7.31
N LYS A 56 -3.98 22.69 -6.45
CA LYS A 56 -3.18 22.95 -5.25
C LYS A 56 -3.28 21.78 -4.27
N SER A 57 -4.47 21.23 -4.03
CA SER A 57 -4.62 20.03 -3.21
C SER A 57 -3.87 18.82 -3.76
N LEU A 58 -3.82 18.64 -5.10
CA LEU A 58 -3.01 17.57 -5.70
C LEU A 58 -1.52 17.73 -5.38
N GLN A 59 -0.99 18.95 -5.44
CA GLN A 59 0.39 19.21 -5.06
C GLN A 59 0.64 18.91 -3.58
N ILE A 60 -0.28 19.32 -2.71
CA ILE A 60 -0.19 19.05 -1.26
C ILE A 60 -0.21 17.54 -1.00
N ILE A 61 -1.13 16.81 -1.62
CA ILE A 61 -1.22 15.35 -1.52
C ILE A 61 0.11 14.71 -1.95
N ALA A 62 0.67 15.11 -3.10
CA ALA A 62 1.92 14.56 -3.60
C ALA A 62 3.08 14.78 -2.60
N VAL A 63 3.18 15.97 -2.02
CA VAL A 63 4.18 16.28 -0.98
C VAL A 63 3.99 15.40 0.25
N ARG A 64 2.76 15.21 0.71
CA ARG A 64 2.45 14.38 1.89
C ARG A 64 2.73 12.90 1.66
N LEU A 65 2.37 12.36 0.49
CA LEU A 65 2.73 10.99 0.11
C LEU A 65 4.26 10.83 0.01
N GLY A 66 4.96 11.81 -0.56
CA GLY A 66 6.43 11.84 -0.59
C GLY A 66 7.03 11.83 0.83
N ARG A 67 6.42 12.54 1.78
CA ARG A 67 6.83 12.47 3.19
C ARG A 67 6.64 11.08 3.75
N ILE A 68 5.49 10.43 3.54
CA ILE A 68 5.22 9.06 3.99
C ILE A 68 6.29 8.10 3.48
N ILE A 69 6.62 8.15 2.18
CA ILE A 69 7.67 7.33 1.57
C ILE A 69 9.00 7.52 2.31
N ARG A 70 9.39 8.77 2.61
CA ARG A 70 10.63 9.03 3.34
C ARG A 70 10.62 8.46 4.77
N ARG A 71 9.48 8.47 5.47
CA ARG A 71 9.36 7.87 6.82
C ARG A 71 9.45 6.34 6.72
N HIS A 72 8.80 5.75 5.72
CA HIS A 72 8.90 4.31 5.47
C HIS A 72 10.36 3.87 5.28
N GLN A 73 11.14 4.64 4.52
CA GLN A 73 12.58 4.37 4.39
C GLN A 73 13.30 4.37 5.75
N VAL A 74 13.04 5.37 6.62
CA VAL A 74 13.64 5.43 7.96
C VAL A 74 13.27 4.20 8.80
N ILE A 75 11.98 3.83 8.82
CA ILE A 75 11.47 2.64 9.50
C ILE A 75 12.21 1.38 8.99
N THR A 76 12.36 1.21 7.68
CA THR A 76 13.07 0.05 7.12
C THR A 76 14.53 -0.01 7.56
N HIS A 77 15.23 1.13 7.61
CA HIS A 77 16.63 1.16 8.06
C HIS A 77 16.76 0.88 9.56
N GLN A 78 15.75 1.22 10.35
CA GLN A 78 15.75 1.03 11.80
C GLN A 78 15.76 -0.46 12.21
N ILE A 79 15.43 -1.38 11.30
CA ILE A 79 15.55 -2.83 11.53
C ILE A 79 16.99 -3.21 11.90
N ALA A 80 17.98 -2.52 11.34
CA ALA A 80 19.39 -2.74 11.64
C ALA A 80 19.74 -2.53 13.11
N ASN A 81 18.94 -1.79 13.88
CA ASN A 81 19.15 -1.66 15.33
C ASN A 81 18.98 -3.01 16.05
N PHE A 82 18.13 -3.91 15.55
CA PHE A 82 17.99 -5.24 16.16
C PHE A 82 19.14 -6.18 15.81
N GLU A 83 19.88 -5.89 14.73
CA GLU A 83 21.05 -6.68 14.34
C GLU A 83 22.22 -6.49 15.32
N THR A 84 22.19 -5.44 16.16
CA THR A 84 23.20 -5.21 17.19
C THR A 84 22.96 -5.99 18.47
N MET A 85 21.80 -6.66 18.61
CA MET A 85 21.43 -7.46 19.77
C MET A 85 21.58 -8.94 19.43
N THR A 86 22.22 -9.73 20.29
CA THR A 86 22.34 -11.16 20.02
C THR A 86 21.02 -11.88 20.33
N PRO A 87 20.74 -13.01 19.65
CA PRO A 87 19.55 -13.81 19.98
C PRO A 87 19.53 -14.31 21.43
N LEU A 88 20.69 -14.48 22.08
CA LEU A 88 20.79 -14.88 23.48
C LEU A 88 20.32 -13.74 24.40
N ASP A 89 20.81 -12.52 24.17
CA ASP A 89 20.40 -11.33 24.94
C ASP A 89 18.90 -11.06 24.78
N PHE A 90 18.33 -11.37 23.61
CA PHE A 90 16.89 -11.29 23.39
C PHE A 90 16.09 -12.26 24.26
N ILE A 91 16.56 -13.50 24.42
CA ILE A 91 15.87 -14.54 25.20
C ILE A 91 15.76 -14.12 26.67
N ASP A 92 16.79 -13.45 27.20
CA ASP A 92 16.87 -13.03 28.60
C ASP A 92 15.70 -12.12 29.01
N PHE A 93 15.13 -11.34 28.09
CA PHE A 93 13.94 -10.53 28.37
C PHE A 93 12.67 -10.92 27.63
N CYS A 94 12.75 -11.78 26.61
CA CYS A 94 11.60 -12.18 25.80
C CYS A 94 10.46 -12.74 26.67
N ASN A 95 10.77 -13.46 27.75
CA ASN A 95 9.79 -14.01 28.68
C ASN A 95 8.94 -12.92 29.38
N TYR A 96 9.49 -11.73 29.63
CA TYR A 96 8.75 -10.62 30.22
C TYR A 96 7.83 -9.90 29.22
N LEU A 97 7.98 -10.20 27.93
CA LEU A 97 7.16 -9.60 26.89
C LEU A 97 5.85 -10.36 26.65
N ILE A 98 5.69 -11.58 27.20
CA ILE A 98 4.46 -12.37 27.07
C ILE A 98 3.44 -11.87 28.10
N PRO A 99 2.18 -11.60 27.71
CA PRO A 99 1.55 -11.89 26.42
C PRO A 99 1.64 -10.77 25.38
N ALA A 100 2.24 -9.62 25.72
CA ALA A 100 2.15 -8.36 25.00
C ALA A 100 2.92 -8.27 23.65
N SER A 101 4.05 -8.98 23.46
CA SER A 101 4.87 -8.85 22.24
C SER A 101 4.37 -9.64 21.03
N GLY A 102 3.44 -10.57 21.23
CA GLY A 102 2.80 -11.31 20.13
C GLY A 102 1.73 -10.50 19.40
N PHE A 103 1.41 -9.28 19.86
CA PHE A 103 0.34 -8.48 19.29
C PHE A 103 0.84 -7.62 18.12
N PRO A 104 0.20 -7.72 16.94
CA PRO A 104 0.50 -6.81 15.84
C PRO A 104 0.21 -5.36 16.27
N SER A 105 1.09 -4.43 15.88
CA SER A 105 0.90 -3.00 16.15
C SER A 105 -0.45 -2.53 15.62
N ARG A 106 -1.24 -1.92 16.52
CA ARG A 106 -2.56 -1.34 16.18
C ARG A 106 -2.42 -0.29 15.09
N GLN A 107 -1.44 0.60 15.21
CA GLN A 107 -1.26 1.69 14.25
C GLN A 107 -0.79 1.18 12.89
N PHE A 108 0.10 0.17 12.89
CA PHE A 108 0.53 -0.49 11.66
C PHE A 108 -0.66 -1.08 10.89
N ARG A 109 -1.54 -1.82 11.58
CA ARG A 109 -2.74 -2.38 10.95
C ARG A 109 -3.69 -1.30 10.43
N GLU A 110 -3.77 -0.16 11.10
CA GLU A 110 -4.61 0.96 10.66
C GLU A 110 -4.11 1.53 9.32
N ILE A 111 -2.78 1.62 9.16
CA ILE A 111 -2.15 2.01 7.90
C ILE A 111 -2.52 1.01 6.79
N GLU A 112 -2.38 -0.29 7.03
CA GLU A 112 -2.71 -1.33 6.04
C GLU A 112 -4.17 -1.26 5.55
N LEU A 113 -5.11 -1.10 6.47
CA LEU A 113 -6.53 -1.02 6.13
C LEU A 113 -6.85 0.25 5.34
N ARG A 114 -6.26 1.39 5.71
CA ARG A 114 -6.45 2.66 4.99
C ARG A 114 -5.86 2.67 3.60
N LEU A 115 -4.74 1.96 3.41
CA LEU A 115 -4.11 1.72 2.11
C LEU A 115 -4.81 0.64 1.28
N CYS A 116 -5.83 -0.02 1.85
CA CYS A 116 -6.70 -0.96 1.15
C CYS A 116 -5.97 -2.20 0.61
N LEU A 117 -4.98 -2.69 1.35
CA LEU A 117 -4.33 -3.95 1.03
C LEU A 117 -5.35 -5.09 1.19
N ALA A 118 -5.96 -5.48 0.07
CA ALA A 118 -7.14 -6.37 -0.01
C ALA A 118 -6.86 -7.85 0.30
N HIS A 119 -5.61 -8.25 0.59
CA HIS A 119 -5.22 -9.65 0.60
C HIS A 119 -5.19 -10.36 1.98
N HIS A 120 -5.59 -9.71 3.08
CA HIS A 120 -5.60 -10.35 4.41
C HIS A 120 -6.81 -10.00 5.27
N SER A 121 -8.01 -9.82 4.70
CA SER A 121 -9.23 -9.60 5.50
C SER A 121 -9.93 -10.89 5.95
N SER A 122 -9.64 -12.05 5.33
CA SER A 122 -10.30 -13.32 5.64
C SER A 122 -9.82 -13.97 6.94
N ASN A 123 -8.58 -13.70 7.37
CA ASN A 123 -7.99 -14.24 8.61
C ASN A 123 -7.92 -13.19 9.73
N PHE A 124 -8.90 -12.31 9.81
CA PHE A 124 -8.93 -11.29 10.86
C PHE A 124 -9.72 -11.78 12.08
N SER A 125 -9.02 -12.15 13.16
CA SER A 125 -9.67 -12.29 14.46
C SER A 125 -9.80 -10.91 15.12
N PHE A 126 -10.99 -10.31 14.99
CA PHE A 126 -11.39 -9.14 15.81
C PHE A 126 -11.26 -9.42 17.32
N GLU A 127 -11.15 -10.70 17.72
CA GLU A 127 -10.93 -11.13 19.10
C GLU A 127 -9.62 -10.65 19.72
N LEU A 128 -8.60 -10.33 18.91
CA LEU A 128 -7.30 -9.84 19.40
C LEU A 128 -7.29 -8.34 19.73
N LEU A 129 -8.31 -7.59 19.30
CA LEU A 129 -8.51 -6.22 19.77
C LEU A 129 -9.17 -6.27 21.15
N THR A 130 -8.62 -5.53 22.10
CA THR A 130 -9.27 -5.35 23.40
C THR A 130 -10.73 -4.91 23.19
N LYS A 131 -11.69 -5.49 23.94
CA LYS A 131 -13.14 -5.18 23.84
C LYS A 131 -13.44 -3.67 23.81
N ARG A 132 -12.57 -2.86 24.41
CA ARG A 132 -12.62 -1.39 24.46
C ARG A 132 -12.33 -0.70 23.12
N THR A 133 -11.47 -1.27 22.27
CA THR A 133 -10.96 -0.62 21.06
C THR A 133 -11.65 -1.09 19.78
N ALA A 134 -12.21 -2.31 19.78
CA ALA A 134 -12.96 -2.87 18.66
C ALA A 134 -14.13 -2.01 18.14
N PRO A 135 -15.01 -1.42 18.99
CA PRO A 135 -16.13 -0.61 18.50
C PRO A 135 -15.68 0.72 17.87
N MET A 136 -14.70 1.41 18.46
CA MET A 136 -14.12 2.64 17.88
C MET A 136 -13.49 2.39 16.51
N TRP A 137 -12.95 1.19 16.29
CA TRP A 137 -12.36 0.78 15.03
C TRP A 137 -13.39 0.55 13.94
N LYS A 138 -14.47 -0.19 14.24
CA LYS A 138 -15.57 -0.40 13.29
C LYS A 138 -16.17 0.94 12.83
N GLU A 139 -16.28 1.89 13.75
CA GLU A 139 -16.79 3.23 13.45
C GLU A 139 -15.80 4.06 12.60
N SER A 140 -14.50 4.03 12.91
CA SER A 140 -13.46 4.74 12.13
C SER A 140 -13.30 4.19 10.72
N LEU A 141 -13.37 2.86 10.56
CA LEU A 141 -13.33 2.17 9.26
C LEU A 141 -14.61 2.43 8.44
N GLY A 142 -15.77 2.50 9.10
CA GLY A 142 -17.03 2.82 8.43
C GLY A 142 -17.13 4.29 7.97
N LYS A 143 -16.50 5.21 8.70
CA LYS A 143 -16.55 6.65 8.40
C LYS A 143 -15.52 7.11 7.37
N ASN A 144 -14.31 6.54 7.37
CA ASN A 144 -13.22 7.00 6.52
C ASN A 144 -12.99 6.06 5.34
N ARG A 145 -13.31 6.54 4.13
CA ARG A 145 -13.09 5.78 2.90
C ARG A 145 -11.61 5.41 2.76
N CYS A 146 -11.38 4.11 2.62
CA CYS A 146 -10.27 3.48 1.92
C CYS A 146 -9.70 4.34 0.78
N MET A 147 -8.37 4.43 0.65
CA MET A 147 -7.70 5.09 -0.48
C MET A 147 -8.21 4.58 -1.84
N ASN A 148 -8.41 3.26 -1.98
CA ASN A 148 -9.01 2.64 -3.17
C ASN A 148 -10.50 2.98 -3.38
N GLY A 149 -11.19 3.56 -2.41
CA GLY A 149 -12.56 4.07 -2.61
C GLY A 149 -12.57 5.49 -3.18
N SER A 150 -11.62 6.33 -2.76
CA SER A 150 -11.58 7.76 -3.12
C SER A 150 -10.67 8.05 -4.32
N MET A 151 -9.55 7.32 -4.46
CA MET A 151 -8.52 7.52 -5.47
C MET A 151 -8.95 7.08 -6.88
N PRO A 152 -9.53 5.89 -7.14
CA PRO A 152 -9.89 5.47 -8.50
C PRO A 152 -10.97 6.34 -9.17
N GLY A 153 -11.79 7.00 -8.36
CA GLY A 153 -12.77 7.96 -8.87
C GLY A 153 -12.13 9.21 -9.49
N TRP A 154 -10.94 9.63 -9.04
CA TRP A 154 -10.30 10.83 -9.58
C TRP A 154 -9.76 10.65 -11.01
N PRO A 155 -8.99 9.61 -11.35
CA PRO A 155 -8.56 9.35 -12.73
C PRO A 155 -9.74 9.17 -13.68
N ALA A 156 -10.78 8.46 -13.26
CA ALA A 156 -11.99 8.28 -14.06
C ALA A 156 -12.65 9.63 -14.41
N ARG A 157 -12.76 10.55 -13.44
CA ARG A 157 -13.32 11.90 -13.66
C ARG A 157 -12.42 12.80 -14.51
N ARG A 158 -11.09 12.68 -14.39
CA ARG A 158 -10.12 13.55 -15.07
C ARG A 158 -9.82 13.10 -16.50
N PHE A 159 -9.50 11.82 -16.70
CA PHE A 159 -8.97 11.28 -17.96
C PHE A 159 -10.04 10.63 -18.85
N TRP A 160 -11.14 10.15 -18.28
CA TRP A 160 -12.19 9.47 -19.04
C TRP A 160 -13.36 10.38 -19.42
N ASN A 161 -13.33 11.65 -19.02
CA ASN A 161 -14.32 12.63 -19.47
C ASN A 161 -13.91 13.17 -20.86
N SER A 162 -14.89 13.29 -21.76
CA SER A 162 -14.75 13.36 -23.23
C SER A 162 -14.11 14.65 -23.80
N SER A 163 -13.60 15.54 -22.96
CA SER A 163 -13.26 16.92 -23.35
C SER A 163 -11.76 17.22 -23.48
N THR A 164 -10.87 16.22 -23.37
CA THR A 164 -9.41 16.44 -23.47
C THR A 164 -8.75 15.58 -24.56
N SER A 165 -7.64 16.09 -25.12
CA SER A 165 -6.85 15.46 -26.19
C SER A 165 -6.22 14.11 -25.82
N VAL A 166 -6.29 13.72 -24.55
CA VAL A 166 -5.80 12.44 -23.99
C VAL A 166 -6.96 11.66 -23.36
N SER A 167 -8.14 11.70 -23.99
CA SER A 167 -9.29 10.89 -23.56
C SER A 167 -9.07 9.40 -23.88
N GLY A 168 -9.64 8.52 -23.07
CA GLY A 168 -9.63 7.07 -23.26
C GLY A 168 -10.05 6.63 -24.66
N THR A 169 -10.96 7.37 -25.30
CA THR A 169 -11.42 7.15 -26.68
C THR A 169 -10.31 7.38 -27.72
N VAL A 170 -9.45 8.38 -27.52
CA VAL A 170 -8.31 8.69 -28.39
C VAL A 170 -7.26 7.58 -28.27
N ILE A 171 -6.98 7.13 -27.05
CA ILE A 171 -6.05 6.02 -26.79
C ILE A 171 -6.59 4.72 -27.41
N ALA A 172 -7.88 4.42 -27.21
CA ALA A 172 -8.56 3.29 -27.84
C ALA A 172 -8.47 3.34 -29.36
N GLY A 173 -8.70 4.51 -29.96
CA GLY A 173 -8.61 4.72 -31.40
C GLY A 173 -7.20 4.48 -31.94
N ARG A 174 -6.16 4.97 -31.24
CA ARG A 174 -4.76 4.74 -31.60
C ARG A 174 -4.38 3.26 -31.49
N LEU A 175 -4.77 2.58 -30.42
CA LEU A 175 -4.50 1.14 -30.23
C LEU A 175 -5.18 0.31 -31.31
N LYS A 176 -6.46 0.58 -31.62
CA LYS A 176 -7.17 -0.06 -32.74
C LYS A 176 -6.47 0.18 -34.07
N LYS A 177 -5.89 1.36 -34.31
CA LYS A 177 -5.12 1.67 -35.52
C LYS A 177 -3.81 0.87 -35.58
N CYS A 178 -3.09 0.73 -34.47
CA CYS A 178 -1.91 -0.12 -34.37
C CYS A 178 -2.26 -1.59 -34.65
N TRP A 179 -3.34 -2.12 -34.07
CA TRP A 179 -3.80 -3.49 -34.32
C TRP A 179 -4.22 -3.74 -35.76
N ARG A 180 -4.85 -2.76 -36.43
CA ARG A 180 -5.17 -2.86 -37.87
C ARG A 180 -3.93 -2.85 -38.77
N ALA A 181 -2.82 -2.28 -38.31
CA ALA A 181 -1.55 -2.29 -39.03
C ALA A 181 -0.74 -3.57 -38.83
N MET A 182 -1.13 -4.43 -37.88
CA MET A 182 -0.42 -5.66 -37.50
C MET A 182 -0.18 -6.64 -38.66
N PRO A 183 -1.12 -6.86 -39.61
CA PRO A 183 -0.87 -7.70 -40.79
C PRO A 183 0.23 -7.16 -41.72
N LYS A 184 0.62 -5.87 -41.60
CA LYS A 184 1.73 -5.30 -42.38
C LYS A 184 3.09 -5.78 -41.88
N LEU A 185 3.20 -6.26 -40.64
CA LEU A 185 4.45 -6.84 -40.10
C LEU A 185 4.82 -8.15 -40.81
N LEU A 186 3.83 -8.92 -41.24
CA LEU A 186 4.03 -10.15 -42.04
C LEU A 186 4.64 -9.86 -43.42
N LYS A 187 4.44 -8.64 -43.94
CA LYS A 187 5.01 -8.16 -45.22
C LYS A 187 6.44 -7.63 -45.10
N ASN A 188 7.05 -7.62 -43.90
CA ASN A 188 8.40 -7.11 -43.71
C ASN A 188 9.44 -8.05 -44.39
N PRO A 189 10.22 -7.58 -45.38
CA PRO A 189 11.18 -8.42 -46.10
C PRO A 189 12.45 -8.75 -45.29
N ILE A 190 12.69 -8.08 -44.16
CA ILE A 190 13.93 -8.19 -43.37
C ILE A 190 13.89 -9.37 -42.37
N LEU A 191 12.70 -9.81 -41.99
CA LEU A 191 12.51 -10.85 -40.95
C LEU A 191 12.37 -12.23 -41.59
N SER A 192 13.03 -13.23 -41.00
CA SER A 192 12.77 -14.64 -41.32
C SER A 192 11.36 -15.05 -40.88
N ASP A 193 10.79 -16.08 -41.50
CA ASP A 193 9.42 -16.53 -41.20
C ASP A 193 9.26 -16.96 -39.73
N LYS A 194 10.31 -17.52 -39.13
CA LYS A 194 10.35 -17.82 -37.69
C LYS A 194 10.31 -16.56 -36.82
N GLY A 195 11.00 -15.49 -37.24
CA GLY A 195 10.97 -14.18 -36.57
C GLY A 195 9.62 -13.48 -36.68
N LYS A 196 8.97 -13.56 -37.84
CA LYS A 196 7.62 -13.02 -38.07
C LYS A 196 6.58 -13.69 -37.18
N ASN A 197 6.60 -15.01 -37.10
CA ASN A 197 5.66 -15.78 -36.26
C ASN A 197 5.84 -15.47 -34.76
N ARG A 198 7.09 -15.29 -34.31
CA ARG A 198 7.38 -14.89 -32.93
C ARG A 198 6.83 -13.50 -32.61
N GLN A 199 7.09 -12.50 -33.45
CA GLN A 199 6.57 -11.15 -33.24
C GLN A 199 5.04 -11.12 -33.29
N PHE A 200 4.43 -11.90 -34.19
CA PHE A 200 2.97 -12.01 -34.25
C PHE A 200 2.39 -12.56 -32.95
N ALA A 201 3.00 -13.63 -32.40
CA ALA A 201 2.58 -14.19 -31.12
C ALA A 201 2.75 -13.21 -29.94
N GLU A 202 3.87 -12.47 -29.89
CA GLU A 202 4.12 -11.44 -28.87
C GLU A 202 3.08 -10.31 -28.96
N HIS A 203 2.76 -9.84 -30.18
CA HIS A 203 1.75 -8.81 -30.40
C HIS A 203 0.33 -9.28 -30.06
N GLU A 204 -0.02 -10.54 -30.34
CA GLU A 204 -1.33 -11.09 -29.99
C GLU A 204 -1.46 -11.26 -28.47
N SER A 205 -0.39 -11.66 -27.78
CA SER A 205 -0.34 -11.68 -26.31
C SER A 205 -0.55 -10.29 -25.72
N ILE A 206 0.16 -9.28 -26.24
CA ILE A 206 -0.02 -7.87 -25.85
C ILE A 206 -1.47 -7.42 -26.08
N ARG A 207 -2.05 -7.75 -27.23
CA ARG A 207 -3.44 -7.42 -27.55
C ARG A 207 -4.41 -8.03 -26.54
N GLN A 208 -4.22 -9.29 -26.17
CA GLN A 208 -5.05 -9.96 -25.16
C GLN A 208 -4.93 -9.29 -23.80
N SER A 209 -3.72 -8.87 -23.38
CA SER A 209 -3.53 -8.12 -22.13
C SER A 209 -4.24 -6.77 -22.15
N PHE A 210 -4.27 -6.08 -23.29
CA PHE A 210 -4.96 -4.78 -23.43
C PHE A 210 -6.45 -4.90 -23.74
N ALA A 211 -6.97 -6.10 -24.02
CA ALA A 211 -8.38 -6.31 -24.34
C ALA A 211 -9.29 -5.94 -23.15
N CYS A 212 -8.82 -6.16 -21.91
CA CYS A 212 -9.53 -5.80 -20.69
C CYS A 212 -9.77 -4.29 -20.54
N LEU A 213 -9.02 -3.42 -21.23
CA LEU A 213 -9.28 -1.98 -21.22
C LEU A 213 -10.53 -1.58 -22.00
N PHE A 214 -11.03 -2.48 -22.87
CA PHE A 214 -12.14 -2.19 -23.80
C PHE A 214 -13.35 -3.09 -23.59
N ASP A 215 -13.19 -4.16 -22.81
CA ASP A 215 -14.25 -5.12 -22.48
C ASP A 215 -14.43 -5.18 -20.96
N GLN A 216 -15.59 -4.73 -20.51
CA GLN A 216 -15.94 -4.70 -19.09
C GLN A 216 -16.03 -6.12 -18.48
N GLY A 217 -16.46 -7.12 -19.26
CA GLY A 217 -16.55 -8.51 -18.78
C GLY A 217 -15.16 -9.12 -18.53
N LEU A 218 -14.20 -8.87 -19.44
CA LEU A 218 -12.81 -9.30 -19.25
C LEU A 218 -12.14 -8.57 -18.08
N TYR A 219 -12.45 -7.29 -17.88
CA TYR A 219 -11.96 -6.53 -16.73
C TYR A 219 -12.45 -7.12 -15.40
N GLU A 220 -13.75 -7.40 -15.30
CA GLU A 220 -14.35 -8.00 -14.10
C GLU A 220 -13.78 -9.40 -13.82
N GLN A 221 -13.59 -10.22 -14.86
CA GLN A 221 -12.96 -11.53 -14.75
C GLN A 221 -11.52 -11.44 -14.21
N HIS A 222 -10.72 -10.48 -14.68
CA HIS A 222 -9.35 -10.31 -14.19
C HIS A 222 -9.29 -9.72 -12.77
N ARG A 223 -10.27 -8.89 -12.40
CA ARG A 223 -10.43 -8.36 -11.05
C ARG A 223 -10.77 -9.49 -10.05
N GLU A 224 -11.67 -10.40 -10.43
CA GLU A 224 -12.01 -11.58 -9.61
C GLU A 224 -10.82 -12.53 -9.45
N GLN A 225 -9.93 -12.61 -10.44
CA GLN A 225 -8.68 -13.36 -10.37
C GLN A 225 -7.58 -12.67 -9.55
N GLY A 226 -7.83 -11.49 -8.98
CA GLY A 226 -6.85 -10.72 -8.19
C GLY A 226 -5.69 -10.15 -9.01
N ARG A 227 -5.83 -10.07 -10.34
CA ARG A 227 -4.82 -9.45 -11.22
C ARG A 227 -4.91 -7.92 -11.26
N PHE A 228 -6.01 -7.34 -10.74
CA PHE A 228 -6.28 -5.91 -10.64
C PHE A 228 -7.02 -5.58 -9.34
#